data_AF-A0A377AU00-F1
#
_entry.id   AF-A0A377AU00-F1
#
_cell.length_a   1.000
_cell.length_b   1.000
_cell.length_c   1.000
_cell.angle_alpha   90.00
_cell.angle_beta   90.00
_cell.angle_gamma   90.00
#
_symmetry.space_group_name_H-M   'P 1'
#
loop_
_entity.id
_entity.type
_entity.pdbx_description
1 polymer ?
#
loop_
_entity_poly.entity_id
_entity_poly.type
_entity_poly.pdbx_seq_one_letter_code
_entity_poly.pdbx_strand_id
1 'polypeptide(L)'
;MKALIDEKSALIAGWVKSGKLAPIDPQHLIFMIWASTQHYADFAPQVEAVTGATLRDEIFFNQTVENVQRIIIEGFDHVKDAGGGCNILRLPV
;
A
#
# COMPACT_ATOMS: atom_id res chain seq x y z
N MET A 1 -17.07 9.00 9.09
CA MET A 1 -15.95 8.16 8.61
C MET A 1 -16.44 6.98 7.77
N LYS A 2 -17.28 6.08 8.31
CA LYS A 2 -17.75 4.87 7.59
C LYS A 2 -18.36 5.17 6.20
N ALA A 3 -19.26 6.15 6.10
CA ALA A 3 -19.89 6.49 4.82
C ALA A 3 -18.90 6.91 3.72
N LEU A 4 -17.83 7.64 4.08
CA LEU A 4 -16.78 8.03 3.13
C LEU A 4 -16.00 6.80 2.65
N ILE A 5 -15.70 5.88 3.56
CA ILE A 5 -15.02 4.62 3.22
C ILE A 5 -15.90 3.81 2.30
N ASP A 6 -17.18 3.61 2.62
CA ASP A 6 -18.11 2.86 1.80
C ASP A 6 -18.21 3.45 0.37
N GLU A 7 -18.28 4.79 0.24
CA GLU A 7 -18.31 5.49 -1.05
C GLU A 7 -17.04 5.24 -1.87
N LYS A 8 -15.85 5.40 -1.27
CA LYS A 8 -14.58 5.18 -1.99
C LYS A 8 -14.33 3.70 -2.28
N SER A 9 -14.75 2.81 -1.38
CA SER A 9 -14.71 1.37 -1.60
C SER A 9 -15.56 0.96 -2.80
N ALA A 10 -16.73 1.56 -3.00
CA ALA A 10 -17.56 1.29 -4.18
C ALA A 10 -16.88 1.70 -5.49
N LEU A 11 -16.17 2.83 -5.52
CA LEU A 11 -15.41 3.28 -6.69
C LEU A 11 -14.27 2.31 -7.04
N ILE A 12 -13.48 1.91 -6.04
CA ILE A 12 -12.37 0.96 -6.20
C ILE A 12 -12.90 -0.41 -6.64
N ALA A 13 -14.00 -0.89 -6.07
CA ALA A 13 -14.66 -2.12 -6.51
C ALA A 13 -15.07 -2.06 -7.98
N GLY A 14 -15.50 -0.88 -8.46
CA GLY A 14 -15.76 -0.64 -9.88
C GLY A 14 -14.52 -0.82 -10.75
N TRP A 15 -13.36 -0.33 -10.30
CA TRP A 15 -12.08 -0.51 -11.01
C TRP A 15 -11.63 -1.96 -11.04
N VAL A 16 -11.73 -2.68 -9.92
CA VAL A 16 -11.47 -4.13 -9.84
C VAL A 16 -12.37 -4.90 -10.80
N LYS A 17 -13.68 -4.62 -10.79
CA LYS A 17 -14.65 -5.27 -11.71
C LYS A 17 -14.34 -4.99 -13.18
N SER A 18 -13.83 -3.79 -13.50
CA SER A 18 -13.43 -3.42 -14.86
C SER A 18 -12.05 -3.94 -15.27
N GLY A 19 -11.36 -4.68 -14.41
CA GLY A 19 -10.01 -5.17 -14.66
C GLY A 19 -9.01 -4.02 -14.83
N LYS A 20 -9.13 -2.95 -14.05
CA LYS A 20 -8.14 -1.85 -13.98
C LYS A 20 -7.21 -1.94 -12.78
N LEU A 21 -7.55 -2.79 -11.82
CA LEU A 21 -6.78 -3.13 -10.64
C LEU A 21 -6.79 -4.65 -10.47
N ALA A 22 -5.75 -5.21 -9.87
CA ALA A 22 -5.77 -6.59 -9.40
C ALA A 22 -6.95 -6.85 -8.43
N PRO A 23 -7.39 -8.11 -8.26
CA PRO A 23 -8.43 -8.46 -7.31
C PRO A 23 -8.02 -8.13 -5.87
N ILE A 24 -8.55 -7.04 -5.33
CA ILE A 24 -8.27 -6.57 -3.96
C ILE A 24 -9.56 -6.13 -3.27
N ASP A 25 -9.65 -6.35 -1.96
CA ASP A 25 -10.69 -5.75 -1.14
C ASP A 25 -10.42 -4.24 -0.97
N PRO A 26 -11.37 -3.37 -1.37
CA PRO A 26 -11.16 -1.92 -1.31
C PRO A 26 -10.87 -1.34 0.09
N GLN A 27 -11.45 -1.91 1.14
CA GLN A 27 -11.24 -1.41 2.50
C GLN A 27 -9.80 -1.66 2.93
N HIS A 28 -9.27 -2.84 2.63
CA HIS A 28 -7.88 -3.19 2.92
C HIS A 28 -6.87 -2.35 2.14
N LEU A 29 -7.17 -2.00 0.88
CA LEU A 29 -6.34 -1.05 0.13
C LEU A 29 -6.29 0.32 0.82
N ILE A 30 -7.44 0.84 1.24
CA ILE A 30 -7.50 2.14 1.93
C ILE A 30 -6.74 2.08 3.26
N PHE A 31 -6.93 1.02 4.04
CA PHE A 31 -6.20 0.83 5.31
C PHE A 31 -4.69 0.73 5.09
N MET A 32 -4.25 0.06 4.03
CA MET A 32 -2.82 -0.04 3.70
C MET A 32 -2.23 1.34 3.40
N ILE A 33 -2.90 2.17 2.60
CA ILE A 33 -2.45 3.54 2.30
C ILE A 33 -2.35 4.37 3.59
N TRP A 34 -3.37 4.30 4.45
CA TRP A 34 -3.38 5.04 5.71
C TRP A 34 -2.28 4.58 6.65
N ALA A 35 -2.21 3.28 6.93
CA ALA A 35 -1.24 2.71 7.86
C ALA A 35 0.19 2.98 7.40
N SER A 36 0.51 2.74 6.12
CA SER A 36 1.87 2.92 5.58
C SER A 36 2.33 4.37 5.58
N THR A 37 1.43 5.33 5.37
CA THR A 37 1.79 6.77 5.38
C THR A 37 1.80 7.36 6.78
N GLN A 38 0.79 7.05 7.61
CA GLN A 38 0.71 7.53 8.99
C GLN A 38 1.80 6.97 9.88
N HIS A 39 2.30 5.76 9.61
CA HIS A 39 3.40 5.15 10.35
C HIS A 39 4.61 6.09 10.51
N TYR A 40 4.98 6.82 9.46
CA TYR A 40 6.12 7.73 9.50
C TYR A 40 5.93 8.98 10.37
N ALA A 41 4.68 9.29 10.74
CA ALA A 41 4.36 10.35 11.70
C ALA A 41 4.15 9.79 13.11
N ASP A 42 3.29 8.77 13.25
CA ASP A 42 2.90 8.20 14.54
C ASP A 42 4.07 7.47 15.23
N PHE A 43 4.97 6.88 14.43
CA PHE A 43 6.16 6.17 14.90
C PHE A 43 7.46 6.92 14.54
N ALA A 44 7.41 8.24 14.33
CA ALA A 44 8.58 9.03 13.96
C ALA A 44 9.81 8.79 14.87
N PRO A 45 9.70 8.71 16.21
CA PRO A 45 10.85 8.40 17.06
C PRO A 45 11.47 7.02 16.79
N GLN A 46 10.65 6.02 16.43
CA GLN A 46 11.14 4.68 16.11
C GLN A 46 11.80 4.64 14.74
N VAL A 47 11.19 5.30 13.75
CA VAL A 47 11.77 5.43 12.40
C VAL A 47 13.14 6.12 12.50
N GLU A 48 13.22 7.25 13.21
CA GLU A 48 14.44 8.01 13.40
C GLU A 48 15.52 7.19 14.13
N ALA A 49 15.13 6.42 15.16
CA ALA A 49 16.08 5.55 15.87
C ALA A 49 16.69 4.46 14.97
N VAL A 50 15.98 4.01 13.93
CA VAL A 50 16.44 2.97 13.01
C VAL A 50 17.20 3.54 11.82
N THR A 51 16.72 4.64 11.24
CA THR A 51 17.22 5.18 9.98
C THR A 51 18.16 6.37 10.16
N GLY A 52 18.14 7.02 11.33
CA GLY A 52 18.81 8.29 11.59
C GLY A 52 18.16 9.49 10.88
N ALA A 53 16.96 9.32 10.31
CA ALA A 53 16.29 10.34 9.51
C ALA A 53 14.79 10.44 9.82
N THR A 54 14.21 11.59 9.46
CA THR A 54 12.77 11.85 9.58
C THR A 54 12.23 12.36 8.24
N LEU A 55 10.91 12.45 8.09
CA LEU A 55 10.28 13.04 6.90
C LEU A 55 10.61 14.54 6.68
N ARG A 56 11.35 15.18 7.59
CA ARG A 56 11.88 16.55 7.39
C ARG A 56 13.14 16.57 6.53
N ASP A 57 13.82 15.44 6.39
CA ASP A 57 14.94 15.27 5.45
C ASP A 57 14.37 15.00 4.05
N GLU A 58 14.75 15.84 3.08
CA GLU A 58 14.22 15.77 1.71
C GLU A 58 14.59 14.45 1.00
N ILE A 59 15.79 13.94 1.23
CA ILE A 59 16.25 12.69 0.61
C ILE A 59 15.44 11.52 1.18
N PHE A 60 15.32 11.46 2.50
CA PHE A 60 14.56 10.41 3.17
C PHE A 60 13.07 10.47 2.83
N PHE A 61 12.50 11.68 2.73
CA PHE A 61 11.13 11.89 2.29
C PHE A 61 10.90 11.33 0.89
N ASN A 62 11.75 11.70 -0.08
CA ASN A 62 11.62 11.24 -1.47
C ASN A 62 11.76 9.71 -1.57
N GLN A 63 12.72 9.13 -0.84
CA GLN A 63 12.88 7.67 -0.77
C GLN A 63 11.65 6.98 -0.17
N THR A 64 11.07 7.56 0.88
CA THR A 64 9.87 7.02 1.53
C THR A 64 8.68 7.02 0.56
N VAL A 65 8.45 8.14 -0.13
CA VAL A 65 7.38 8.26 -1.13
C VAL A 65 7.56 7.23 -2.24
N GLU A 66 8.77 7.12 -2.80
CA GLU A 66 9.07 6.16 -3.86
C GLU A 66 8.79 4.72 -3.42
N ASN A 67 9.26 4.32 -2.24
CA ASN A 67 9.08 2.95 -1.76
C ASN A 67 7.62 2.63 -1.42
N VAL A 68 6.89 3.53 -0.76
CA VAL A 68 5.47 3.32 -0.45
C VAL A 68 4.63 3.24 -1.73
N GLN A 69 4.86 4.14 -2.69
CA GLN A 69 4.19 4.10 -3.99
C GLN A 69 4.50 2.81 -4.72
N ARG A 70 5.77 2.42 -4.79
CA ARG A 70 6.19 1.19 -5.47
C ARG A 70 5.51 -0.05 -4.87
N ILE A 71 5.57 -0.21 -3.55
CA ILE A 71 5.00 -1.37 -2.86
C ILE A 71 3.49 -1.44 -3.09
N ILE A 72 2.78 -0.32 -2.96
CA ILE A 72 1.32 -0.29 -3.13
C ILE A 72 0.96 -0.49 -4.60
N ILE A 73 1.60 0.20 -5.55
CA ILE A 73 1.21 0.16 -6.97
C ILE A 73 1.65 -1.15 -7.62
N GLU A 74 2.90 -1.58 -7.46
CA GLU A 74 3.38 -2.84 -8.05
C GLU A 74 2.66 -4.06 -7.46
N GLY A 75 2.20 -3.97 -6.20
CA GLY A 75 1.39 -5.02 -5.56
C GLY A 75 -0.01 -5.18 -6.18
N PHE A 76 -0.51 -4.17 -6.91
CA PHE A 76 -1.85 -4.15 -7.52
C PHE A 76 -1.85 -3.97 -9.04
N ASP A 77 -0.68 -3.75 -9.64
CA ASP A 77 -0.50 -3.85 -11.09
C ASP A 77 -0.83 -5.26 -11.54
N HIS A 78 -1.51 -5.36 -12.69
CA HIS A 78 -1.91 -6.64 -13.25
C HIS A 78 -0.71 -7.59 -13.29
N VAL A 79 -0.81 -8.69 -12.55
CA VAL A 79 -0.11 -9.92 -12.90
C VAL A 79 -0.58 -10.25 -14.31
N LYS A 80 0.17 -9.81 -15.32
CA LYS A 80 0.08 -10.35 -16.67
C LYS A 80 0.27 -11.84 -16.50
N ASP A 81 -0.77 -12.61 -16.79
CA ASP A 81 -0.81 -14.06 -16.87
C ASP A 81 0.54 -14.74 -16.59
N ALA A 82 0.87 -14.87 -15.31
CA ALA A 82 1.95 -15.74 -14.88
C ALA A 82 1.39 -17.18 -14.98
N GLY A 83 1.39 -17.70 -16.20
CA GLY A 83 1.50 -19.14 -16.42
C GLY A 83 2.80 -19.60 -15.80
N GLY A 84 2.77 -19.90 -14.50
CA GLY A 84 3.95 -20.24 -13.71
C GLY A 84 3.80 -19.72 -12.29
N GLY A 85 3.22 -20.54 -11.40
CA GLY A 85 2.99 -20.20 -10.01
C GLY A 85 4.27 -19.76 -9.30
N CYS A 86 4.25 -18.53 -8.76
CA CYS A 86 5.15 -18.13 -7.70
C CYS A 86 4.33 -18.05 -6.41
N ASN A 87 4.32 -19.16 -5.66
CA ASN A 87 3.65 -19.28 -4.39
C ASN A 87 4.60 -18.82 -3.26
N ILE A 88 4.69 -17.50 -3.02
CA ILE A 88 5.60 -16.95 -1.99
C ILE A 88 4.92 -16.71 -0.63
N LEU A 89 3.64 -17.08 -0.47
CA LEU A 89 2.88 -16.82 0.76
C LEU A 89 2.35 -18.08 1.46
N ARG A 90 2.96 -19.25 1.21
CA ARG A 90 2.67 -20.45 2.00
C ARG A 90 3.77 -20.73 3.02
N LEU A 91 3.92 -19.82 3.99
CA LEU A 91 4.52 -20.17 5.27
C LEU A 91 3.39 -20.60 6.21
N PRO A 92 3.47 -21.78 6.84
CA PRO A 92 2.51 -22.16 7.87
C PRO A 92 2.71 -21.22 9.05
N VAL A 93 1.61 -20.63 9.51
CA VAL A 93 1.51 -20.14 10.90
C VAL A 93 1.53 -21.35 11.82
#